data_AF-F6HI01-F1
#
_entry.id   AF-F6HI01-F1
#
_cell.length_a   1.000
_cell.length_b   1.000
_cell.length_c   1.000
_cell.angle_alpha   90.00
_cell.angle_beta   90.00
_cell.angle_gamma   90.00
#
_symmetry.space_group_name_H-M   'P 1'
#
loop_
_entity.id
_entity.type
_entity.pdbx_description
1 polymer ?
#
loop_
_entity_poly.entity_id
_entity_poly.type
_entity_poly.pdbx_seq_one_letter_code
_entity_poly.pdbx_strand_id
1 'polypeptide(L)'
;MQRAKITVMKAVGLEVLSNKLTSYAFNAQVEFEDTEGVWIRDLLLTILFRDANVVLVPATMRIIPSLALKPDEVIDRFFAAQAMASLVCNRSREINLTIINADAVARLITLIGYVESDMPNLVALSKEFCLVRKLVQVVLQNLVEIEDIRVGSTARKFIPLLMDLLRPIPNRSSAPPIAAQLLTGITDGSDTNKLIMAEAGALDALTKYLSLSPQDFFEATVSELLRILFSNLDLPR
;
A
#
# COMPACT_ATOMS: atom_id res chain seq x y z
N MET A 1 14.87 26.02 -20.59
CA MET A 1 15.51 24.98 -21.43
C MET A 1 16.02 23.77 -20.62
N GLN A 2 16.74 23.97 -19.50
CA GLN A 2 17.37 22.86 -18.75
C GLN A 2 16.37 21.94 -18.02
N ARG A 3 15.30 22.47 -17.41
CA ARG A 3 14.23 21.65 -16.80
C ARG A 3 13.53 20.75 -17.82
N ALA A 4 13.19 21.28 -18.99
CA ALA A 4 12.57 20.50 -20.07
C ALA A 4 13.48 19.35 -20.55
N LYS A 5 14.80 19.58 -20.67
CA LYS A 5 15.76 18.52 -21.01
C LYS A 5 15.81 17.41 -19.96
N ILE A 6 15.78 17.77 -18.68
CA ILE A 6 15.76 16.79 -17.58
C ILE A 6 14.47 15.97 -17.61
N THR A 7 13.31 16.59 -17.81
CA THR A 7 12.03 15.88 -17.92
C THR A 7 12.01 14.92 -19.11
N VAL A 8 12.50 15.35 -20.27
CA VAL A 8 12.62 14.48 -21.45
C VAL A 8 13.55 13.30 -21.19
N MET A 9 14.69 13.53 -20.54
CA MET A 9 15.64 12.46 -20.19
C MET A 9 15.00 11.44 -19.23
N LYS A 10 14.26 11.91 -18.22
CA LYS A 10 13.54 11.04 -17.30
C LYS A 10 12.45 10.24 -18.01
N ALA A 11 11.69 10.85 -18.93
CA ALA A 11 10.67 10.16 -19.71
C ALA A 11 11.26 9.09 -20.63
N VAL A 12 12.34 9.41 -21.36
CA VAL A 12 13.05 8.42 -22.20
C VAL A 12 13.61 7.28 -21.35
N GLY A 13 14.20 7.60 -20.19
CA GLY A 13 14.66 6.60 -19.23
C GLY A 13 13.54 5.69 -18.74
N LEU A 14 12.37 6.26 -18.44
CA LEU A 14 11.19 5.51 -18.01
C LEU A 14 10.70 4.53 -19.08
N GLU A 15 10.71 4.94 -20.36
CA GLU A 15 10.33 4.08 -21.48
C GLU A 15 11.27 2.89 -21.64
N VAL A 16 12.58 3.12 -21.51
CA VAL A 16 13.59 2.05 -21.53
C VAL A 16 13.38 1.08 -20.36
N LEU A 17 13.13 1.61 -19.15
CA LEU A 17 12.85 0.80 -17.96
C LEU A 17 11.54 -0.01 -18.10
N SER A 18 10.49 0.60 -18.65
CA SER A 18 9.21 -0.05 -18.91
C SER A 18 9.40 -1.23 -19.87
N ASN A 19 10.11 -1.04 -20.98
CA ASN A 19 10.35 -2.09 -21.96
C ASN A 19 11.14 -3.26 -21.36
N LYS A 20 12.17 -2.95 -20.54
CA LYS A 20 12.92 -3.98 -19.80
C LYS A 20 12.04 -4.75 -18.82
N LEU A 21 11.18 -4.06 -18.05
CA LEU A 21 10.26 -4.70 -17.10
C LEU A 21 9.30 -5.67 -17.80
N THR A 22 8.76 -5.26 -18.95
CA THR A 22 7.90 -6.14 -19.76
C THR A 22 8.68 -7.35 -20.28
N SER A 23 9.92 -7.19 -20.76
CA SER A 23 10.71 -8.34 -21.21
C SER A 23 11.03 -9.32 -20.07
N TYR A 24 11.28 -8.84 -18.85
CA TYR A 24 11.50 -9.71 -17.69
C TYR A 24 10.24 -10.47 -17.28
N ALA A 25 9.07 -9.82 -17.32
CA ALA A 25 7.80 -10.46 -16.97
C ALA A 25 7.41 -11.59 -17.96
N PHE A 26 7.78 -11.45 -19.24
CA PHE A 26 7.49 -12.45 -20.27
C PHE A 26 8.56 -13.54 -20.41
N ASN A 27 9.83 -13.27 -20.05
CA ASN A 27 10.94 -14.20 -20.22
C ASN A 27 11.36 -14.91 -18.92
N ALA A 28 10.39 -15.36 -18.11
CA ALA A 28 10.62 -16.03 -16.82
C ALA A 28 11.43 -17.35 -16.88
N GLN A 29 11.96 -17.73 -18.06
CA GLN A 29 12.85 -18.88 -18.27
C GLN A 29 14.31 -18.52 -18.59
N VAL A 30 14.68 -17.23 -18.70
CA VAL A 30 16.09 -16.85 -18.88
C VAL A 30 16.73 -16.66 -17.51
N GLU A 31 17.48 -17.69 -17.12
CA GLU A 31 18.49 -17.80 -16.06
C GLU A 31 18.75 -16.54 -15.22
N PHE A 32 18.38 -16.62 -13.93
CA PHE A 32 19.16 -16.35 -12.69
C PHE A 32 20.32 -15.33 -12.64
N GLU A 33 20.50 -14.42 -13.59
CA GLU A 33 21.73 -13.61 -13.65
C GLU A 33 21.63 -12.18 -13.10
N ASP A 34 20.46 -11.68 -12.67
CA ASP A 34 20.37 -10.30 -12.14
C ASP A 34 19.22 -10.07 -11.15
N THR A 35 19.15 -10.84 -10.06
CA THR A 35 18.24 -10.55 -8.93
C THR A 35 18.69 -9.32 -8.14
N GLU A 36 20.00 -9.04 -8.02
CA GLU A 36 20.52 -7.86 -7.32
C GLU A 36 20.12 -6.52 -7.99
N GLY A 37 19.92 -6.48 -9.30
CA GLY A 37 19.47 -5.28 -10.01
C GLY A 37 17.98 -4.94 -9.84
N VAL A 38 17.16 -5.85 -9.32
CA VAL A 38 15.69 -5.71 -9.28
C VAL A 38 15.26 -4.59 -8.34
N TRP A 39 15.72 -4.62 -7.09
CA TRP A 39 15.40 -3.59 -6.10
C TRP A 39 16.06 -2.24 -6.40
N ILE A 40 17.25 -2.22 -7.00
CA ILE A 40 17.94 -0.97 -7.41
C ILE A 40 17.11 -0.23 -8.45
N ARG A 41 16.55 -0.96 -9.42
CA ARG A 41 15.64 -0.39 -10.42
C ARG A 41 14.38 0.17 -9.76
N ASP A 42 13.80 -0.54 -8.79
CA ASP A 42 12.56 -0.11 -8.14
C ASP A 42 12.81 1.10 -7.20
N LEU A 43 14.00 1.18 -6.59
CA LEU A 43 14.50 2.38 -5.91
C LEU A 43 14.63 3.56 -6.88
N LEU A 44 15.21 3.35 -8.06
CA LEU A 44 15.30 4.40 -9.08
C LEU A 44 13.90 4.87 -9.51
N LEU A 45 12.97 3.95 -9.75
CA LEU A 45 11.57 4.27 -10.07
C LEU A 45 10.92 5.08 -8.94
N THR A 46 11.15 4.71 -7.69
CA THR A 46 10.69 5.46 -6.51
C THR A 46 11.15 6.92 -6.57
N ILE A 47 12.43 7.15 -6.90
CA ILE A 47 12.99 8.51 -7.01
C ILE A 47 12.37 9.26 -8.20
N LEU A 48 12.20 8.59 -9.34
CA LEU A 48 11.63 9.18 -10.55
C LEU A 48 10.17 9.59 -10.38
N PHE A 49 9.35 8.74 -9.75
CA PHE A 49 7.91 8.97 -9.55
C PHE A 49 7.58 10.09 -8.55
N ARG A 50 8.58 10.67 -7.89
CA ARG A 50 8.38 11.91 -7.12
C ARG A 50 8.18 13.13 -8.00
N ASP A 51 8.62 13.08 -9.26
CA ASP A 51 8.39 14.15 -10.21
C ASP A 51 7.05 13.96 -10.89
N ALA A 52 6.09 14.83 -10.59
CA ALA A 52 4.74 14.77 -11.13
C ALA A 52 4.71 14.72 -12.67
N ASN A 53 5.70 15.32 -13.35
CA ASN A 53 5.75 15.27 -14.82
C ASN A 53 6.12 13.88 -15.35
N VAL A 54 6.90 13.11 -14.58
CA VAL A 54 7.28 11.73 -14.94
C VAL A 54 6.08 10.81 -14.77
N VAL A 55 5.30 11.02 -13.72
CA VAL A 55 4.12 10.22 -13.40
C VAL A 55 3.06 10.29 -14.51
N LEU A 56 2.97 11.44 -15.20
CA LEU A 56 2.06 11.65 -16.32
C LEU A 56 2.50 10.99 -17.64
N VAL A 57 3.71 10.42 -17.70
CA VAL A 57 4.22 9.74 -18.90
C VAL A 57 3.48 8.40 -19.10
N PRO A 58 3.05 8.06 -20.34
CA PRO A 58 2.32 6.82 -20.61
C PRO A 58 3.01 5.52 -20.15
N ALA A 59 4.35 5.45 -20.11
CA ALA A 59 5.05 4.30 -19.52
C ALA A 59 4.71 4.04 -18.06
N THR A 60 4.37 5.06 -17.28
CA THR A 60 4.03 4.89 -15.87
C THR A 60 2.92 3.84 -15.70
N MET A 61 1.87 3.91 -16.53
CA MET A 61 0.77 2.94 -16.50
C MET A 61 1.21 1.51 -16.84
N ARG A 62 2.20 1.35 -17.72
CA ARG A 62 2.73 0.05 -18.15
C ARG A 62 3.63 -0.59 -17.11
N ILE A 63 4.24 0.22 -16.24
CA ILE A 63 5.14 -0.24 -15.17
C ILE A 63 4.36 -0.80 -13.97
N ILE A 64 3.16 -0.26 -13.69
CA ILE A 64 2.36 -0.62 -12.50
C ILE A 64 2.13 -2.14 -12.36
N PRO A 65 1.69 -2.88 -13.40
CA PRO A 65 1.52 -4.33 -13.29
C PRO A 65 2.82 -5.06 -12.93
N SER A 66 3.96 -4.64 -13.48
CA SER A 66 5.26 -5.26 -13.20
C SER A 66 5.75 -4.99 -11.78
N LEU A 67 5.38 -3.85 -11.17
CA LEU A 67 5.62 -3.61 -9.74
C LEU A 67 4.75 -4.50 -8.86
N ALA A 68 3.55 -4.85 -9.33
CA ALA A 68 2.65 -5.73 -8.59
C ALA A 68 3.08 -7.19 -8.66
N LEU A 69 3.73 -7.66 -9.74
CA LEU A 69 4.06 -9.08 -9.96
C LEU A 69 5.42 -9.52 -9.38
N LYS A 70 5.98 -8.80 -8.40
CA LYS A 70 7.37 -8.98 -7.96
C LYS A 70 7.61 -10.24 -7.11
N PRO A 71 8.84 -10.79 -7.16
CA PRO A 71 9.22 -12.03 -6.47
C PRO A 71 9.09 -11.94 -4.94
N ASP A 72 9.20 -13.09 -4.29
CA ASP A 72 8.94 -13.25 -2.85
C ASP A 72 9.97 -12.59 -1.91
N GLU A 73 11.07 -12.07 -2.47
CA GLU A 73 12.10 -11.42 -1.67
C GLU A 73 11.62 -10.11 -1.06
N VAL A 74 11.89 -9.95 0.23
CA VAL A 74 11.39 -8.83 1.05
C VAL A 74 11.91 -7.48 0.54
N ILE A 75 13.18 -7.42 0.13
CA ILE A 75 13.81 -6.19 -0.34
C ILE A 75 13.16 -5.70 -1.64
N ASP A 76 12.90 -6.60 -2.58
CA ASP A 76 12.21 -6.30 -3.84
C ASP A 76 10.79 -5.81 -3.58
N ARG A 77 10.04 -6.52 -2.72
CA ARG A 77 8.67 -6.10 -2.32
C ARG A 77 8.67 -4.72 -1.67
N PHE A 78 9.66 -4.43 -0.82
CA PHE A 78 9.77 -3.14 -0.15
C PHE A 78 9.96 -1.99 -1.15
N PHE A 79 10.92 -2.10 -2.08
CA PHE A 79 11.18 -1.04 -3.05
C PHE A 79 10.09 -0.94 -4.13
N ALA A 80 9.47 -2.06 -4.52
CA ALA A 80 8.29 -2.03 -5.37
C ALA A 80 7.12 -1.26 -4.70
N ALA A 81 6.89 -1.51 -3.41
CA ALA A 81 5.91 -0.79 -2.62
C ALA A 81 6.26 0.71 -2.50
N GLN A 82 7.54 1.06 -2.32
CA GLN A 82 8.02 2.45 -2.30
C GLN A 82 7.74 3.18 -3.63
N ALA A 83 7.94 2.50 -4.75
CA ALA A 83 7.63 3.04 -6.07
C ALA A 83 6.12 3.29 -6.22
N MET A 84 5.30 2.32 -5.81
CA MET A 84 3.83 2.48 -5.81
C MET A 84 3.37 3.61 -4.90
N ALA A 85 3.99 3.80 -3.74
CA ALA A 85 3.63 4.91 -2.87
C ALA A 85 3.92 6.27 -3.48
N SER A 86 5.05 6.38 -4.17
CA SER A 86 5.37 7.61 -4.89
C SER A 86 4.32 7.90 -5.97
N LEU A 87 3.79 6.87 -6.64
CA LEU A 87 2.69 7.01 -7.59
C LEU A 87 1.38 7.45 -6.93
N VAL A 88 0.95 6.77 -5.85
CA VAL A 88 -0.30 7.08 -5.16
C VAL A 88 -0.29 8.48 -4.53
N CYS A 89 0.87 8.95 -4.07
CA CYS A 89 1.03 10.31 -3.54
C CYS A 89 0.73 11.41 -4.57
N ASN A 90 0.76 11.10 -5.88
CA ASN A 90 0.40 12.06 -6.93
C ASN A 90 -1.12 12.22 -7.12
N ARG A 91 -1.95 11.45 -6.38
CA ARG A 91 -3.42 11.56 -6.36
C ARG A 91 -4.09 11.44 -7.73
N SER A 92 -3.44 10.78 -8.70
CA SER A 92 -4.07 10.46 -9.98
C SER A 92 -5.05 9.32 -9.81
N ARG A 93 -6.34 9.59 -10.03
CA ARG A 93 -7.41 8.57 -9.93
C ARG A 93 -7.15 7.39 -10.84
N GLU A 94 -6.71 7.64 -12.08
CA GLU A 94 -6.40 6.58 -13.04
C GLU A 94 -5.30 5.65 -12.54
N ILE A 95 -4.21 6.22 -12.01
CA ILE A 95 -3.08 5.45 -11.46
C ILE A 95 -3.52 4.61 -10.27
N ASN A 96 -4.32 5.18 -9.36
CA ASN A 96 -4.81 4.47 -8.20
C ASN A 96 -5.70 3.28 -8.60
N LEU A 97 -6.58 3.45 -9.60
CA LEU A 97 -7.39 2.36 -10.14
C LEU A 97 -6.53 1.27 -10.80
N THR A 98 -5.48 1.64 -11.56
CA THR A 98 -4.57 0.67 -12.17
C THR A 98 -3.80 -0.14 -11.12
N ILE A 99 -3.33 0.49 -10.05
CA ILE A 99 -2.61 -0.19 -8.93
C ILE A 99 -3.51 -1.26 -8.28
N ILE A 100 -4.79 -0.96 -8.13
CA ILE A 100 -5.76 -1.89 -7.54
C ILE A 100 -6.05 -3.06 -8.45
N ASN A 101 -6.27 -2.77 -9.73
CA ASN A 101 -6.53 -3.80 -10.73
C ASN A 101 -5.33 -4.73 -10.93
N ALA A 102 -4.13 -4.28 -10.55
CA ALA A 102 -2.91 -5.09 -10.56
C ALA A 102 -2.78 -6.04 -9.35
N ASP A 103 -3.78 -6.15 -8.47
CA ASP A 103 -3.76 -7.00 -7.27
C ASP A 103 -2.62 -6.65 -6.29
N ALA A 104 -2.11 -5.42 -6.35
CA ALA A 104 -0.97 -4.99 -5.53
C ALA A 104 -1.32 -4.82 -4.04
N VAL A 105 -2.59 -4.52 -3.73
CA VAL A 105 -3.02 -4.11 -2.39
C VAL A 105 -2.86 -5.24 -1.37
N ALA A 106 -3.21 -6.48 -1.73
CA ALA A 106 -2.99 -7.63 -0.86
C ALA A 106 -1.50 -7.77 -0.49
N ARG A 107 -0.60 -7.56 -1.45
CA ARG A 107 0.85 -7.58 -1.24
C ARG A 107 1.37 -6.40 -0.43
N LEU A 108 0.75 -5.23 -0.54
CA LEU A 108 1.08 -4.10 0.33
C LEU A 108 0.68 -4.39 1.78
N ILE A 109 -0.47 -5.03 2.01
CA ILE A 109 -0.95 -5.39 3.35
C ILE A 109 0.03 -6.35 4.05
N THR A 110 0.68 -7.28 3.34
CA THR A 110 1.65 -8.21 3.96
C THR A 110 2.92 -7.53 4.47
N LEU A 111 3.23 -6.31 3.99
CA LEU A 111 4.38 -5.53 4.48
C LEU A 111 4.08 -4.75 5.77
N ILE A 112 2.81 -4.67 6.20
CA ILE A 112 2.42 -3.99 7.43
C ILE A 112 3.08 -4.66 8.63
N GLY A 113 3.82 -3.88 9.41
CA GLY A 113 4.54 -4.33 10.60
C GLY A 113 5.76 -5.21 10.33
N TYR A 114 6.05 -5.61 9.09
CA TYR A 114 7.21 -6.45 8.75
C TYR A 114 8.49 -5.63 8.59
N VAL A 115 8.40 -4.50 7.89
CA VAL A 115 9.57 -3.67 7.53
C VAL A 115 10.20 -2.99 8.75
N GLU A 116 9.37 -2.55 9.69
CA GLU A 116 9.79 -1.75 10.84
C GLU A 116 10.48 -2.59 11.92
N SER A 117 10.15 -3.87 12.04
CA SER A 117 10.70 -4.78 13.04
C SER A 117 11.89 -5.59 12.54
N ASP A 118 11.80 -6.13 11.33
CA ASP A 118 12.70 -7.22 10.88
C ASP A 118 13.83 -6.70 9.98
N MET A 119 13.75 -5.46 9.49
CA MET A 119 14.64 -4.95 8.44
C MET A 119 15.14 -3.50 8.69
N PRO A 120 15.91 -3.24 9.76
CA PRO A 120 16.41 -1.89 10.09
C PRO A 120 17.29 -1.27 8.99
N ASN A 121 17.98 -2.11 8.19
CA ASN A 121 18.79 -1.65 7.06
C ASN A 121 17.94 -1.01 5.95
N LEU A 122 16.76 -1.58 5.65
CA LEU A 122 15.84 -1.00 4.66
C LEU A 122 15.25 0.32 5.15
N VAL A 123 14.99 0.42 6.47
CA VAL A 123 14.57 1.68 7.11
C VAL A 123 15.68 2.74 7.02
N ALA A 124 16.96 2.36 7.20
CA ALA A 124 18.09 3.26 7.04
C ALA A 124 18.23 3.77 5.59
N LEU A 125 18.18 2.88 4.60
CA LEU A 125 18.19 3.24 3.18
C LEU A 125 17.01 4.14 2.82
N SER A 126 15.82 3.82 3.32
CA SER A 126 14.63 4.67 3.15
C SER A 126 14.85 6.09 3.64
N LYS A 127 15.52 6.27 4.78
CA LYS A 127 15.88 7.60 5.30
C LYS A 127 16.92 8.29 4.43
N GLU A 128 17.96 7.58 4.01
CA GLU A 128 19.05 8.11 3.17
C GLU A 128 18.53 8.66 1.84
N PHE A 129 17.65 7.91 1.17
CA PHE A 129 17.03 8.34 -0.08
C PHE A 129 15.77 9.21 0.13
N CYS A 130 15.47 9.61 1.37
CA CYS A 130 14.29 10.41 1.73
C CYS A 130 12.97 9.82 1.20
N LEU A 131 12.84 8.48 1.22
CA LEU A 131 11.66 7.76 0.76
C LEU A 131 10.45 7.94 1.68
N VAL A 132 9.28 7.49 1.21
CA VAL A 132 8.01 7.64 1.94
C VAL A 132 8.11 6.87 3.26
N ARG A 133 7.92 7.62 4.36
CA ARG A 133 7.81 7.06 5.71
C ARG A 133 6.40 6.49 5.91
N LYS A 134 6.29 5.44 6.74
CA LYS A 134 5.01 4.74 6.98
C LYS A 134 4.33 4.36 5.66
N LEU A 135 5.15 3.79 4.79
CA LEU A 135 4.87 3.49 3.38
C LEU A 135 3.46 2.94 3.16
N VAL A 136 3.16 1.84 3.85
CA VAL A 136 1.92 1.11 3.64
C VAL A 136 0.71 1.90 4.15
N GLN A 137 0.88 2.64 5.24
CA GLN A 137 -0.17 3.51 5.75
C GLN A 137 -0.53 4.60 4.73
N VAL A 138 0.47 5.29 4.17
CA VAL A 138 0.25 6.37 3.18
C VAL A 138 -0.45 5.83 1.93
N VAL A 139 -0.01 4.69 1.41
CA VAL A 139 -0.62 4.11 0.21
C VAL A 139 -2.06 3.73 0.47
N LEU A 140 -2.30 2.91 1.49
CA LEU A 140 -3.62 2.36 1.73
C LEU A 140 -4.61 3.45 2.16
N GLN A 141 -4.19 4.48 2.91
CA GLN A 141 -5.06 5.61 3.25
C GLN A 141 -5.51 6.38 1.99
N ASN A 142 -4.58 6.73 1.09
CA ASN A 142 -4.93 7.41 -0.16
C ASN A 142 -5.83 6.56 -1.08
N LEU A 143 -5.68 5.22 -1.05
CA LEU A 143 -6.57 4.33 -1.80
C LEU A 143 -7.96 4.25 -1.16
N VAL A 144 -8.06 4.24 0.17
CA VAL A 144 -9.34 4.17 0.88
C VAL A 144 -10.15 5.46 0.77
N GLU A 145 -9.52 6.61 0.46
CA GLU A 145 -10.22 7.87 0.17
C GLU A 145 -11.06 7.83 -1.13
N ILE A 146 -10.80 6.90 -2.06
CA ILE A 146 -11.58 6.82 -3.29
C ILE A 146 -12.83 5.97 -3.04
N GLU A 147 -13.99 6.56 -3.26
CA GLU A 147 -15.29 5.95 -2.97
C GLU A 147 -15.51 4.60 -3.67
N ASP A 148 -15.14 4.50 -4.95
CA ASP A 148 -15.23 3.25 -5.74
C ASP A 148 -14.47 2.09 -5.08
N ILE A 149 -13.35 2.41 -4.41
CA ILE A 149 -12.51 1.46 -3.71
C ILE A 149 -13.14 1.13 -2.38
N ARG A 150 -13.50 2.17 -1.61
CA ARG A 150 -14.04 2.09 -0.27
C ARG A 150 -15.30 1.24 -0.21
N VAL A 151 -16.26 1.46 -1.10
CA VAL A 151 -17.57 0.80 -1.09
C VAL A 151 -17.61 -0.42 -2.03
N GLY A 152 -16.62 -0.54 -2.92
CA GLY A 152 -16.55 -1.57 -3.94
C GLY A 152 -16.17 -2.97 -3.44
N SER A 153 -16.21 -3.94 -4.36
CA SER A 153 -15.82 -5.33 -4.10
C SER A 153 -14.35 -5.49 -3.71
N THR A 154 -13.51 -4.52 -4.09
CA THR A 154 -12.09 -4.46 -3.76
C THR A 154 -11.87 -4.34 -2.25
N ALA A 155 -12.51 -3.38 -1.56
CA ALA A 155 -12.38 -3.25 -0.10
C ALA A 155 -12.79 -4.53 0.63
N ARG A 156 -13.83 -5.23 0.14
CA ARG A 156 -14.34 -6.47 0.72
C ARG A 156 -13.31 -7.59 0.72
N LYS A 157 -12.43 -7.65 -0.29
CA LYS A 157 -11.32 -8.62 -0.32
C LYS A 157 -10.24 -8.32 0.72
N PHE A 158 -10.11 -7.07 1.14
CA PHE A 158 -9.05 -6.65 2.07
C PHE A 158 -9.49 -6.70 3.53
N ILE A 159 -10.80 -6.62 3.81
CA ILE A 159 -11.32 -6.70 5.19
C ILE A 159 -10.76 -7.93 5.94
N PRO A 160 -10.82 -9.17 5.41
CA PRO A 160 -10.28 -10.33 6.12
C PRO A 160 -8.77 -10.22 6.36
N LEU A 161 -8.01 -9.72 5.38
CA LEU A 161 -6.55 -9.57 5.50
C LEU A 161 -6.17 -8.54 6.58
N LEU A 162 -6.90 -7.43 6.65
CA LEU A 162 -6.70 -6.41 7.69
C LEU A 162 -7.15 -6.93 9.06
N MET A 163 -8.22 -7.72 9.11
CA MET A 163 -8.70 -8.38 10.33
C MET A 163 -7.65 -9.35 10.89
N ASP A 164 -6.95 -10.09 10.03
CA ASP A 164 -5.86 -10.98 10.46
C ASP A 164 -4.69 -10.21 11.09
N LEU A 165 -4.41 -8.98 10.64
CA LEU A 165 -3.39 -8.10 11.24
C LEU A 165 -3.77 -7.52 12.60
N LEU A 166 -5.05 -7.59 13.00
CA LEU A 166 -5.48 -7.28 14.36
C LEU A 166 -5.15 -8.39 15.35
N ARG A 167 -4.73 -9.58 14.91
CA ARG A 167 -4.23 -10.59 15.85
C ARG A 167 -2.83 -10.16 16.31
N PRO A 168 -2.47 -10.27 17.60
CA PRO A 168 -1.12 -9.97 18.05
C PRO A 168 -0.11 -10.85 17.31
N ILE A 169 0.77 -10.22 16.52
CA ILE A 169 1.88 -10.91 15.84
C ILE A 169 3.17 -10.57 16.61
N PRO A 170 3.96 -11.58 17.03
CA PRO A 170 5.25 -11.34 17.68
C PRO A 170 6.13 -10.41 16.83
N ASN A 171 6.77 -9.44 17.49
CA ASN A 171 7.64 -8.42 16.89
C ASN A 171 6.97 -7.42 15.93
N ARG A 172 5.67 -7.52 15.61
CA ARG A 172 4.98 -6.58 14.69
C ARG A 172 3.97 -5.68 15.41
N SER A 173 4.41 -4.98 16.44
CA SER A 173 3.54 -4.15 17.29
C SER A 173 2.88 -2.96 16.56
N SER A 174 3.42 -2.54 15.41
CA SER A 174 2.84 -1.47 14.60
C SER A 174 1.69 -1.92 13.69
N ALA A 175 1.51 -3.23 13.49
CA ALA A 175 0.50 -3.73 12.56
C ALA A 175 -0.96 -3.50 13.02
N PRO A 176 -1.35 -3.81 14.27
CA PRO A 176 -2.74 -3.64 14.70
C PRO A 176 -3.25 -2.19 14.63
N PRO A 177 -2.48 -1.16 15.04
CA PRO A 177 -2.90 0.24 14.87
C PRO A 177 -3.13 0.64 13.41
N ILE A 178 -2.26 0.23 12.49
CA ILE A 178 -2.41 0.54 11.06
C ILE A 178 -3.63 -0.17 10.48
N ALA A 179 -3.83 -1.44 10.81
CA ALA A 179 -4.98 -2.21 10.36
C ALA A 179 -6.30 -1.60 10.84
N ALA A 180 -6.41 -1.21 12.11
CA ALA A 180 -7.59 -0.56 12.66
C ALA A 180 -7.93 0.76 11.95
N GLN A 181 -6.94 1.58 11.62
CA GLN A 181 -7.16 2.83 10.86
C GLN A 181 -7.70 2.57 9.46
N LEU A 182 -7.16 1.58 8.76
CA LEU A 182 -7.60 1.24 7.41
C LEU A 182 -9.02 0.65 7.43
N LEU A 183 -9.32 -0.20 8.41
CA LEU A 183 -10.66 -0.74 8.65
C LEU A 183 -11.67 0.38 8.93
N THR A 184 -11.28 1.38 9.71
CA THR A 184 -12.09 2.60 9.95
C THR A 184 -12.44 3.29 8.64
N GLY A 185 -11.43 3.54 7.79
CA GLY A 185 -11.64 4.21 6.51
C GLY A 185 -12.53 3.44 5.53
N ILE A 186 -12.45 2.10 5.49
CA ILE A 186 -13.27 1.29 4.56
C ILE A 186 -14.67 0.97 5.07
N THR A 187 -14.89 0.98 6.38
CA THR A 187 -16.21 0.70 6.97
C THR A 187 -17.07 1.95 7.12
N ASP A 188 -16.45 3.13 7.21
CA ASP A 188 -17.19 4.38 7.26
C ASP A 188 -18.03 4.58 5.98
N GLY A 189 -19.34 4.75 6.16
CA GLY A 189 -20.28 4.90 5.05
C GLY A 189 -20.68 3.62 4.28
N SER A 190 -20.27 2.42 4.72
CA SER A 190 -20.58 1.16 4.01
C SER A 190 -21.12 0.07 4.92
N ASP A 191 -22.45 -0.10 4.97
CA ASP A 191 -23.10 -1.13 5.80
C ASP A 191 -22.73 -2.55 5.37
N THR A 192 -22.49 -2.77 4.08
CA THR A 192 -21.96 -4.05 3.58
C THR A 192 -20.58 -4.36 4.17
N ASN A 193 -19.69 -3.38 4.24
CA ASN A 193 -18.35 -3.59 4.81
C ASN A 193 -18.42 -3.76 6.33
N LYS A 194 -19.31 -3.04 7.02
CA LYS A 194 -19.56 -3.26 8.45
C LYS A 194 -20.02 -4.70 8.73
N LEU A 195 -20.94 -5.22 7.94
CA LEU A 195 -21.44 -6.59 8.07
C LEU A 195 -20.31 -7.62 7.87
N ILE A 196 -19.54 -7.51 6.78
CA ILE A 196 -18.42 -8.42 6.49
C ILE A 196 -17.38 -8.37 7.62
N MET A 197 -17.10 -7.18 8.14
CA MET A 197 -16.17 -7.01 9.24
C MET A 197 -16.69 -7.64 10.54
N ALA A 198 -17.98 -7.49 10.84
CA ALA A 198 -18.61 -8.14 11.99
C ALA A 198 -18.55 -9.67 11.88
N GLU A 199 -18.87 -10.22 10.70
CA GLU A 199 -18.79 -11.66 10.40
C GLU A 199 -17.35 -12.20 10.50
N ALA A 200 -16.34 -11.37 10.22
CA ALA A 200 -14.93 -11.70 10.38
C ALA A 200 -14.44 -11.66 11.86
N GLY A 201 -15.33 -11.44 12.83
CA GLY A 201 -15.01 -11.46 14.26
C GLY A 201 -14.41 -10.16 14.79
N ALA A 202 -14.77 -9.02 14.20
CA ALA A 202 -14.25 -7.71 14.61
C ALA A 202 -14.52 -7.35 16.07
N LEU A 203 -15.70 -7.68 16.60
CA LEU A 203 -16.06 -7.35 17.98
C LEU A 203 -15.11 -8.02 18.96
N ASP A 204 -14.84 -9.32 18.79
CA ASP A 204 -13.93 -10.07 19.65
C ASP A 204 -12.48 -9.59 19.52
N ALA A 205 -12.07 -9.19 18.33
CA ALA A 205 -10.71 -8.69 18.10
C ALA A 205 -10.50 -7.31 18.73
N LEU A 206 -11.44 -6.38 18.55
CA LEU A 206 -11.32 -4.98 18.99
C LEU A 206 -11.53 -4.81 20.50
N THR A 207 -12.46 -5.54 21.11
CA THR A 207 -12.72 -5.48 22.56
C THR A 207 -11.52 -5.95 23.39
N LYS A 208 -10.73 -6.89 22.87
CA LYS A 208 -9.45 -7.29 23.48
C LYS A 208 -8.48 -6.12 23.60
N TYR A 209 -8.43 -5.24 22.60
CA TYR A 209 -7.53 -4.08 22.64
C TYR A 209 -7.98 -3.00 23.62
N LEU A 210 -9.29 -2.81 23.82
CA LEU A 210 -9.81 -1.94 24.88
C LEU A 210 -9.53 -2.48 26.29
N SER A 211 -9.32 -3.79 26.40
CA SER A 211 -8.98 -4.44 27.68
C SER A 211 -7.48 -4.36 27.99
N LEU A 212 -6.66 -3.93 27.03
CA LEU A 212 -5.23 -3.68 27.23
C LEU A 212 -5.05 -2.24 27.76
N SER A 213 -4.03 -2.03 28.60
CA SER A 213 -3.74 -0.74 29.24
C SER A 213 -3.74 0.42 28.22
N PRO A 214 -4.23 1.62 28.58
CA PRO A 214 -4.50 2.71 27.64
C PRO A 214 -3.28 3.03 26.76
N GLN A 215 -3.50 3.03 25.45
CA GLN A 215 -2.60 3.65 24.48
C GLN A 215 -3.42 4.69 23.73
N ASP A 216 -3.35 5.95 24.17
CA ASP A 216 -4.28 7.03 23.82
C ASP A 216 -4.70 7.06 22.34
N PHE A 217 -3.76 6.92 21.41
CA PHE A 217 -4.04 6.99 19.98
C PHE A 217 -4.65 5.70 19.39
N PHE A 218 -4.20 4.53 19.84
CA PHE A 218 -4.70 3.27 19.33
C PHE A 218 -6.08 2.95 19.92
N GLU A 219 -6.27 3.23 21.20
CA GLU A 219 -7.57 3.12 21.89
C GLU A 219 -8.62 4.03 21.23
N ALA A 220 -8.26 5.27 20.89
CA ALA A 220 -9.15 6.17 20.16
C ALA A 220 -9.54 5.61 18.78
N THR A 221 -8.59 5.02 18.06
CA THR A 221 -8.87 4.38 16.75
C THR A 221 -9.82 3.19 16.90
N VAL A 222 -9.58 2.33 17.90
CA VAL A 222 -10.43 1.15 18.17
C VAL A 222 -11.83 1.58 18.60
N SER A 223 -11.93 2.59 19.45
CA SER A 223 -13.21 3.15 19.91
C SER A 223 -14.01 3.75 18.76
N GLU A 224 -13.35 4.48 17.86
CA GLU A 224 -13.98 5.05 16.67
C GLU A 224 -14.48 3.97 15.70
N LEU A 225 -13.68 2.92 15.49
CA LEU A 225 -14.08 1.80 14.66
C LEU A 225 -15.30 1.06 15.23
N LEU A 226 -15.32 0.82 16.55
CA LEU A 226 -16.50 0.27 17.22
C LEU A 226 -17.71 1.20 17.07
N ARG A 227 -17.53 2.52 17.25
CA ARG A 227 -18.60 3.50 17.02
C ARG A 227 -19.16 3.37 15.60
N ILE A 228 -18.32 3.26 14.58
CA ILE A 228 -18.77 3.09 13.18
C ILE A 228 -19.53 1.78 12.99
N LEU A 229 -19.04 0.68 13.55
CA LEU A 229 -19.71 -0.63 13.46
C LEU A 229 -21.10 -0.63 14.10
N PHE A 230 -21.26 0.07 15.22
CA PHE A 230 -22.55 0.20 15.92
C PHE A 230 -23.42 1.37 15.40
N SER A 231 -22.87 2.23 14.54
CA SER A 231 -23.63 3.32 13.93
C SER A 231 -24.46 2.77 12.76
N ASN A 232 -25.78 2.82 12.90
CA ASN A 232 -26.70 2.61 11.78
C ASN A 232 -26.78 3.89 10.94
N LEU A 233 -26.63 3.79 9.62
CA LEU A 233 -26.91 4.89 8.69
C LEU A 233 -28.42 5.20 8.59
N ASP A 234 -29.27 4.26 9.02
CA ASP A 234 -30.73 4.33 8.89
C ASP A 234 -31.46 5.09 10.02
N LEU A 235 -30.74 5.73 10.95
CA LEU A 235 -31.38 6.67 11.87
C LEU A 235 -31.34 8.07 11.23
N PRO A 236 -32.49 8.63 10.79
CA PRO A 236 -32.51 9.99 10.27
C PRO A 236 -31.99 10.94 11.36
N ARG A 237 -30.98 11.73 11.01
CA ARG A 237 -30.51 12.86 11.82
C ARG A 237 -31.49 14.01 11.75
#